data_AF-K0SDV4-F1
#
_entry.id   AF-K0SDV4-F1
#
_cell.length_a   1.000
_cell.length_b   1.000
_cell.length_c   1.000
_cell.angle_alpha   90.00
_cell.angle_beta   90.00
_cell.angle_gamma   90.00
#
_symmetry.space_group_name_H-M   'P 1'
#
loop_
_entity.id
_entity.type
_entity.pdbx_description
1 polymer ?
#
loop_
_entity_poly.entity_id
_entity_poly.type
_entity_poly.pdbx_seq_one_letter_code
_entity_poly.pdbx_strand_id
1 'polypeptide(L)'
;MSADEDAGGANGDAASSTRMASSFTKGERYHARSDVESHASASARKALQQASIPSSVTELGDWAFWGCRNLPEVQLHEGLEIIGKGTFEGCRALQRVIIPSSVTKLGSCAFDGCRNLAEVRFNEGLEIIGGDAFHICDALQQMTIPSSVTKLGNWAFQGCSSLTKVQ
;
A
#
# COMPACT_ATOMS: atom_id res chain seq x y z
N MET A 1 -0.69 -26.44 -41.30
CA MET A 1 -1.51 -25.58 -40.43
C MET A 1 -0.75 -24.27 -40.24
N SER A 2 -1.37 -23.22 -40.76
CA SER A 2 -1.13 -21.78 -40.72
C SER A 2 0.12 -21.22 -40.00
N ALA A 3 0.90 -20.49 -40.79
CA ALA A 3 1.66 -19.31 -40.38
C ALA A 3 0.74 -18.06 -40.39
N ASP A 4 1.32 -16.94 -39.93
CA ASP A 4 0.86 -15.55 -40.01
C ASP A 4 -0.21 -15.15 -38.97
N GLU A 5 -0.16 -13.98 -38.30
CA GLU A 5 0.42 -12.72 -38.73
C GLU A 5 0.65 -11.77 -37.54
N ASP A 6 1.74 -11.01 -37.64
CA ASP A 6 2.13 -9.86 -36.84
C ASP A 6 1.14 -8.68 -37.02
N ALA A 7 0.92 -7.91 -35.97
CA ALA A 7 0.35 -6.57 -36.07
C ALA A 7 1.04 -5.68 -35.04
N GLY A 8 2.15 -5.10 -35.49
CA GLY A 8 2.79 -3.97 -34.85
C GLY A 8 1.87 -2.75 -34.74
N GLY A 9 2.05 -2.03 -33.65
CA GLY A 9 1.51 -0.69 -33.43
C GLY A 9 2.46 0.06 -32.52
N ALA A 10 3.43 0.74 -33.13
CA ALA A 10 4.27 1.71 -32.46
C ALA A 10 3.40 2.84 -31.88
N ASN A 11 3.69 3.26 -30.66
CA ASN A 11 3.88 4.68 -30.36
C ASN A 11 4.65 4.78 -29.05
N GLY A 12 5.78 5.47 -29.13
CA GLY A 12 6.54 5.86 -27.97
C GLY A 12 5.71 6.86 -27.19
N ASP A 13 5.34 6.48 -25.97
CA ASP A 13 4.98 7.44 -24.96
C ASP A 13 5.94 7.21 -23.81
N ALA A 14 6.79 8.21 -23.58
CA ALA A 14 7.39 8.43 -22.29
C ALA A 14 6.24 8.41 -21.28
N ALA A 15 6.02 7.26 -20.63
CA ALA A 15 5.12 7.16 -19.49
C ALA A 15 5.81 7.91 -18.35
N SER A 16 5.62 9.22 -18.44
CA SER A 16 5.93 10.24 -17.47
C SER A 16 5.65 9.67 -16.10
N SER A 17 6.64 9.82 -15.23
CA SER A 17 6.54 9.55 -13.80
C SER A 17 5.28 10.22 -13.26
N THR A 18 4.17 9.49 -13.21
CA THR A 18 2.91 9.99 -12.63
C THR A 18 3.17 10.06 -11.15
N ARG A 19 3.61 11.22 -10.68
CA ARG A 19 3.66 11.56 -9.25
C ARG A 19 2.25 12.04 -8.88
N MET A 20 1.64 11.39 -7.89
CA MET A 20 0.47 11.98 -7.23
C MET A 20 1.00 13.09 -6.32
N ALA A 21 0.95 14.34 -6.79
CA ALA A 21 1.15 15.53 -5.96
C ALA A 21 -0.21 16.18 -5.69
N SER A 22 -0.69 15.94 -4.47
CA SER A 22 -1.47 16.83 -3.59
C SER A 22 -2.68 17.62 -4.11
N SER A 23 -3.83 17.36 -3.50
CA SER A 23 -4.73 18.42 -3.02
C SER A 23 -5.32 18.05 -1.66
N PHE A 24 -4.67 18.39 -0.53
CA PHE A 24 -5.37 18.35 0.76
C PHE A 24 -5.01 19.49 1.72
N THR A 25 -6.09 20.11 2.19
CA THR A 25 -6.22 21.02 3.32
C THR A 25 -6.13 20.26 4.65
N LYS A 26 -5.73 20.98 5.70
CA LYS A 26 -5.48 20.51 7.07
C LYS A 26 -6.66 19.72 7.67
N GLY A 27 -6.43 18.46 8.06
CA GLY A 27 -7.32 17.73 8.99
C GLY A 27 -8.37 16.79 8.40
N GLU A 28 -8.27 16.38 7.13
CA GLU A 28 -9.24 15.47 6.49
C GLU A 28 -8.61 14.14 6.03
N ARG A 29 -9.44 13.08 5.96
CA ARG A 29 -9.06 11.74 5.48
C ARG A 29 -8.56 11.83 4.04
N TYR A 30 -7.39 11.27 3.74
CA TYR A 30 -6.93 11.09 2.36
C TYR A 30 -7.81 10.04 1.67
N HIS A 31 -8.89 10.50 1.05
CA HIS A 31 -9.63 9.73 0.08
C HIS A 31 -9.01 10.01 -1.28
N ALA A 32 -8.24 9.06 -1.83
CA ALA A 32 -7.83 9.08 -3.23
C ALA A 32 -9.04 9.10 -4.22
N ARG A 33 -10.28 9.16 -3.70
CA ARG A 33 -11.53 9.29 -4.43
C ARG A 33 -11.98 10.75 -4.66
N SER A 34 -11.62 11.74 -3.82
CA SER A 34 -12.09 13.13 -4.06
C SER A 34 -11.23 13.92 -5.04
N ASP A 35 -9.98 13.54 -5.26
CA ASP A 35 -9.11 14.11 -6.31
C ASP A 35 -9.30 13.42 -7.68
N VAL A 36 -10.16 12.39 -7.72
CA VAL A 36 -10.46 11.60 -8.92
C VAL A 36 -11.94 11.69 -9.22
N GLU A 37 -12.50 12.90 -9.24
CA GLU A 37 -13.75 13.12 -9.96
C GLU A 37 -13.48 13.05 -11.46
N SER A 38 -13.74 11.84 -11.97
CA SER A 38 -14.49 11.59 -13.22
C SER A 38 -13.77 10.75 -14.27
N HIS A 39 -12.44 10.82 -14.49
CA HIS A 39 -11.85 10.09 -15.63
C HIS A 39 -10.41 9.54 -15.51
N ALA A 40 -9.73 9.58 -14.34
CA ALA A 40 -8.42 8.92 -14.21
C ALA A 40 -8.57 7.41 -13.98
N SER A 41 -8.79 6.73 -15.11
CA SER A 41 -8.78 5.28 -15.36
C SER A 41 -7.93 4.47 -14.38
N ALA A 42 -8.39 3.26 -14.02
CA ALA A 42 -7.58 2.22 -13.36
C ALA A 42 -6.17 2.04 -13.98
N SER A 43 -5.94 2.51 -15.21
CA SER A 43 -4.63 2.63 -15.87
C SER A 43 -3.63 3.59 -15.17
N ALA A 44 -4.08 4.74 -14.64
CA ALA A 44 -3.19 5.69 -13.95
C ALA A 44 -2.68 5.13 -12.60
N ARG A 45 -3.54 4.38 -11.88
CA ARG A 45 -3.17 3.70 -10.62
C ARG A 45 -2.22 2.53 -10.86
N LYS A 46 -2.35 1.85 -12.01
CA LYS A 46 -1.42 0.79 -12.44
C LYS A 46 -0.02 1.33 -12.75
N ALA A 47 0.16 2.61 -13.09
CA ALA A 47 1.45 3.18 -13.44
C ALA A 47 2.17 3.93 -12.30
N LEU A 48 1.57 4.02 -11.10
CA LEU A 48 2.14 4.76 -9.98
C LEU A 48 3.45 4.12 -9.49
N GLN A 49 4.57 4.81 -9.66
CA GLN A 49 5.89 4.35 -9.22
C GLN A 49 6.40 5.04 -7.94
N GLN A 50 5.77 6.13 -7.53
CA GLN A 50 6.13 6.85 -6.32
C GLN A 50 4.89 7.46 -5.66
N ALA A 51 4.74 7.23 -4.36
CA ALA A 51 3.73 7.86 -3.53
C ALA A 51 4.42 8.60 -2.38
N SER A 52 4.28 9.92 -2.36
CA SER A 52 4.74 10.78 -1.26
C SER A 52 3.51 11.36 -0.57
N ILE A 53 3.29 10.97 0.68
CA ILE A 53 2.16 11.44 1.47
C ILE A 53 2.54 12.80 2.09
N PRO A 54 1.78 13.89 1.83
CA PRO A 54 2.05 15.20 2.44
C PRO A 54 1.96 15.14 3.96
N SER A 55 2.84 15.86 4.66
CA SER A 55 2.91 15.84 6.14
C SER A 55 1.66 16.34 6.87
N SER A 56 0.71 16.93 6.16
CA SER A 56 -0.59 17.37 6.70
C SER A 56 -1.63 16.25 6.79
N VAL A 57 -1.36 15.07 6.23
CA VAL A 57 -2.30 13.95 6.18
C VAL A 57 -2.19 13.12 7.45
N THR A 58 -3.25 13.05 8.24
CA THR A 58 -3.28 12.25 9.47
C THR A 58 -3.90 10.85 9.25
N GLU A 59 -4.67 10.66 8.19
CA GLU A 59 -5.32 9.37 7.88
C GLU A 59 -5.24 9.07 6.38
N LEU A 60 -4.72 7.88 6.03
CA LEU A 60 -4.91 7.30 4.71
C LEU A 60 -6.25 6.57 4.69
N GLY A 61 -7.17 7.05 3.86
CA GLY A 61 -8.50 6.48 3.75
C GLY A 61 -8.50 5.08 3.17
N ASP A 62 -9.66 4.43 3.31
CA ASP A 62 -9.87 3.08 2.82
C ASP A 62 -9.64 3.00 1.29
N TRP A 63 -8.92 1.97 0.85
CA TRP A 63 -8.57 1.70 -0.55
C TRP A 63 -7.83 2.83 -1.30
N ALA A 64 -7.18 3.77 -0.59
CA ALA A 64 -6.54 4.93 -1.24
C ALA A 64 -5.50 4.56 -2.32
N PHE A 65 -4.72 3.51 -2.10
CA PHE A 65 -3.70 2.99 -3.04
C PHE A 65 -4.04 1.56 -3.51
N TRP A 66 -5.30 1.16 -3.45
CA TRP A 66 -5.73 -0.17 -3.88
C TRP A 66 -5.33 -0.46 -5.32
N GLY A 67 -4.65 -1.58 -5.54
CA GLY A 67 -4.25 -2.06 -6.85
C GLY A 67 -3.11 -1.27 -7.51
N CYS A 68 -2.34 -0.47 -6.77
CA CYS A 68 -1.12 0.18 -7.25
C CYS A 68 0.01 -0.85 -7.48
N ARG A 69 -0.14 -1.67 -8.53
CA ARG A 69 0.70 -2.85 -8.81
C ARG A 69 2.16 -2.54 -9.10
N ASN A 70 2.49 -1.31 -9.50
CA ASN A 70 3.84 -0.87 -9.85
C ASN A 70 4.49 0.04 -8.80
N LEU A 71 3.86 0.24 -7.63
CA LEU A 71 4.40 1.05 -6.55
C LEU A 71 5.45 0.23 -5.76
N PRO A 72 6.76 0.52 -5.87
CA PRO A 72 7.80 -0.27 -5.21
C PRO A 72 8.00 0.12 -3.74
N GLU A 73 7.70 1.37 -3.41
CA GLU A 73 7.91 1.97 -2.09
C GLU A 73 6.86 3.05 -1.85
N VAL A 74 6.47 3.23 -0.58
CA VAL A 74 5.64 4.34 -0.12
C VAL A 74 6.36 5.09 1.00
N GLN A 75 6.39 6.42 0.90
CA GLN A 75 6.94 7.28 1.95
C GLN A 75 5.82 7.77 2.85
N LEU A 76 5.77 7.24 4.07
CA LEU A 76 4.88 7.68 5.14
C LEU A 76 5.64 8.66 6.03
N HIS A 77 4.95 9.69 6.55
CA HIS A 77 5.55 10.71 7.40
C HIS A 77 5.14 10.54 8.86
N GLU A 78 5.95 11.09 9.77
CA GLU A 78 5.53 11.27 11.17
C GLU A 78 4.36 12.27 11.24
N GLY A 79 3.34 11.93 12.03
CA GLY A 79 2.04 12.61 12.08
C GLY A 79 0.92 11.87 11.33
N LEU A 80 1.24 10.83 10.56
CA LEU A 80 0.22 9.90 10.06
C LEU A 80 -0.23 8.97 11.18
N GLU A 81 -1.52 8.92 11.47
CA GLU A 81 -2.09 8.17 12.59
C GLU A 81 -2.76 6.86 12.15
N ILE A 82 -3.42 6.87 10.98
CA ILE A 82 -4.26 5.76 10.54
C ILE A 82 -3.93 5.37 9.10
N ILE A 83 -3.73 4.06 8.89
CA ILE A 83 -3.78 3.43 7.56
C ILE A 83 -5.09 2.66 7.48
N GLY A 84 -6.00 3.08 6.61
CA GLY A 84 -7.35 2.55 6.47
C GLY A 84 -7.43 1.12 5.94
N LYS A 85 -8.67 0.67 5.75
CA LYS A 85 -8.98 -0.66 5.21
C LYS A 85 -8.51 -0.76 3.77
N GLY A 86 -7.78 -1.82 3.42
CA GLY A 86 -7.39 -2.10 2.04
C GLY A 86 -6.53 -1.00 1.39
N THR A 87 -5.93 -0.10 2.18
CA THR A 87 -5.25 1.09 1.64
C THR A 87 -4.19 0.73 0.60
N PHE A 88 -3.38 -0.30 0.82
CA PHE A 88 -2.37 -0.79 -0.12
C PHE A 88 -2.68 -2.19 -0.66
N GLU A 89 -3.92 -2.66 -0.53
CA GLU A 89 -4.30 -4.00 -1.00
C GLU A 89 -3.98 -4.15 -2.51
N GLY A 90 -3.30 -5.24 -2.87
CA GLY A 90 -2.89 -5.56 -4.23
C GLY A 90 -1.72 -4.74 -4.77
N CYS A 91 -0.96 -4.02 -3.94
CA CYS A 91 0.29 -3.35 -4.32
C CYS A 91 1.42 -4.37 -4.54
N ARG A 92 1.35 -5.11 -5.65
CA ARG A 92 2.24 -6.24 -5.92
C ARG A 92 3.71 -5.90 -6.09
N ALA A 93 4.07 -4.67 -6.45
CA ALA A 93 5.48 -4.25 -6.53
C ALA A 93 6.03 -3.75 -5.20
N LEU A 94 5.20 -3.51 -4.18
CA LEU A 94 5.63 -2.91 -2.92
C LEU A 94 6.57 -3.87 -2.19
N GLN A 95 7.81 -3.44 -1.95
CA GLN A 95 8.85 -4.31 -1.38
C GLN A 95 9.08 -4.05 0.09
N ARG A 96 8.99 -2.79 0.51
CA ARG A 96 9.30 -2.35 1.86
C ARG A 96 8.33 -1.28 2.32
N VAL A 97 7.96 -1.35 3.60
CA VAL A 97 7.17 -0.33 4.28
C VAL A 97 7.74 -0.07 5.65
N ILE A 98 7.94 1.21 5.96
CA ILE A 98 8.27 1.67 7.31
C ILE A 98 7.02 2.36 7.86
N ILE A 99 6.45 1.79 8.92
CA ILE A 99 5.29 2.34 9.61
C ILE A 99 5.80 3.35 10.66
N PRO A 100 5.52 4.66 10.51
CA PRO A 100 6.01 5.70 11.42
C PRO A 100 5.43 5.56 12.83
N SER A 101 6.10 6.16 13.81
CA SER A 101 5.74 5.99 15.24
C SER A 101 4.37 6.57 15.61
N SER A 102 3.90 7.54 14.81
CA SER A 102 2.58 8.12 14.96
C SER A 102 1.43 7.19 14.54
N VAL A 103 1.68 6.13 13.77
CA VAL A 103 0.60 5.25 13.28
C VAL A 103 0.15 4.32 14.40
N THR A 104 -1.09 4.50 14.85
CA THR A 104 -1.70 3.70 15.91
C THR A 104 -2.55 2.54 15.37
N LYS A 105 -2.96 2.61 14.09
CA LYS A 105 -3.89 1.64 13.50
C LYS A 105 -3.59 1.30 12.04
N LEU A 106 -3.54 0.00 11.77
CA LEU A 106 -3.67 -0.60 10.44
C LEU A 106 -5.06 -1.22 10.28
N GLY A 107 -5.78 -0.81 9.24
CA GLY A 107 -7.10 -1.33 8.90
C GLY A 107 -7.05 -2.77 8.39
N SER A 108 -8.23 -3.39 8.30
CA SER A 108 -8.34 -4.72 7.68
C SER A 108 -7.82 -4.71 6.25
N CYS A 109 -7.16 -5.79 5.83
CA CYS A 109 -6.60 -5.93 4.48
C CYS A 109 -5.60 -4.82 4.07
N ALA A 110 -5.06 -4.02 5.00
CA ALA A 110 -4.27 -2.83 4.67
C ALA A 110 -3.14 -3.08 3.65
N PHE A 111 -2.51 -4.25 3.68
CA PHE A 111 -1.47 -4.72 2.76
C PHE A 111 -1.81 -6.10 2.16
N ASP A 112 -3.09 -6.48 2.08
CA ASP A 112 -3.51 -7.78 1.53
C ASP A 112 -3.03 -7.94 0.08
N GLY A 113 -2.44 -9.09 -0.24
CA GLY A 113 -1.94 -9.42 -1.58
C GLY A 113 -0.72 -8.60 -2.03
N CYS A 114 -0.02 -7.93 -1.13
CA CYS A 114 1.29 -7.32 -1.39
C CYS A 114 2.39 -8.38 -1.50
N ARG A 115 2.34 -9.19 -2.57
CA ARG A 115 3.15 -10.43 -2.68
C ARG A 115 4.66 -10.24 -2.64
N ASN A 116 5.17 -9.07 -3.05
CA ASN A 116 6.61 -8.77 -3.00
C ASN A 116 7.04 -8.02 -1.72
N LEU A 117 6.12 -7.77 -0.78
CA LEU A 117 6.43 -7.08 0.47
C LEU A 117 7.31 -7.99 1.33
N ALA A 118 8.60 -7.71 1.32
CA ALA A 118 9.62 -8.52 1.97
C ALA A 118 9.98 -8.00 3.37
N GLU A 119 9.83 -6.70 3.60
CA GLU A 119 10.21 -6.04 4.84
C GLU A 119 9.10 -5.08 5.31
N VAL A 120 8.64 -5.30 6.54
CA VAL A 120 7.76 -4.36 7.24
C VAL A 120 8.43 -4.00 8.56
N ARG A 121 8.70 -2.71 8.76
CA ARG A 121 9.24 -2.19 10.01
C ARG A 121 8.15 -1.41 10.72
N PHE A 122 7.83 -1.85 11.93
CA PHE A 122 6.95 -1.11 12.82
C PHE A 122 7.79 -0.31 13.80
N ASN A 123 7.42 0.95 14.00
CA ASN A 123 7.88 1.72 15.14
C ASN A 123 6.94 1.46 16.34
N GLU A 124 7.41 1.74 17.55
CA GLU A 124 6.58 1.70 18.76
C GLU A 124 5.43 2.72 18.64
N GLY A 125 4.25 2.36 19.14
CA GLY A 125 3.04 3.19 19.06
C GLY A 125 1.89 2.55 18.28
N LEU A 126 2.16 1.51 17.49
CA LEU A 126 1.11 0.74 16.81
C LEU A 126 0.30 -0.07 17.83
N GLU A 127 -1.01 0.15 17.87
CA GLU A 127 -1.92 -0.51 18.81
C GLU A 127 -2.76 -1.61 18.15
N ILE A 128 -3.16 -1.39 16.88
CA ILE A 128 -4.14 -2.23 16.18
C ILE A 128 -3.59 -2.68 14.83
N ILE A 129 -3.56 -4.00 14.62
CA ILE A 129 -3.37 -4.62 13.30
C ILE A 129 -4.70 -5.28 12.91
N GLY A 130 -5.32 -4.80 11.85
CA GLY A 130 -6.61 -5.30 11.36
C GLY A 130 -6.57 -6.75 10.87
N GLY A 131 -7.76 -7.35 10.73
CA GLY A 131 -7.88 -8.70 10.15
C GLY A 131 -7.38 -8.72 8.71
N ASP A 132 -6.70 -9.79 8.31
CA ASP A 132 -6.10 -9.96 6.99
C ASP A 132 -5.12 -8.84 6.59
N ALA A 133 -4.62 -8.03 7.53
CA ALA A 133 -3.82 -6.84 7.22
C ALA A 133 -2.59 -7.12 6.35
N PHE A 134 -1.98 -8.30 6.45
CA PHE A 134 -0.86 -8.77 5.63
C PHE A 134 -1.18 -10.13 4.97
N HIS A 135 -2.45 -10.41 4.67
CA HIS A 135 -2.85 -11.65 4.02
C HIS A 135 -2.14 -11.81 2.66
N ILE A 136 -1.65 -13.02 2.34
CA ILE A 136 -0.94 -13.37 1.09
C ILE A 136 0.23 -12.41 0.78
N CYS A 137 1.01 -12.06 1.81
CA CYS A 137 2.31 -11.40 1.64
C CYS A 137 3.42 -12.45 1.47
N ASP A 138 3.47 -13.08 0.30
CA ASP A 138 4.31 -14.27 0.02
C ASP A 138 5.81 -14.06 0.28
N ALA A 139 6.33 -12.85 0.03
CA ALA A 139 7.75 -12.51 0.22
C ALA A 139 8.12 -12.10 1.65
N LEU A 140 7.16 -11.91 2.56
CA LEU A 140 7.43 -11.43 3.91
C LEU A 140 8.13 -12.54 4.71
N GLN A 141 9.39 -12.33 5.09
CA GLN A 141 10.21 -13.38 5.71
C GLN A 141 10.23 -13.32 7.23
N GLN A 142 10.34 -12.10 7.76
CA GLN A 142 10.49 -11.83 9.18
C GLN A 142 9.74 -10.56 9.54
N MET A 143 9.18 -10.53 10.74
CA MET A 143 8.60 -9.31 11.31
C MET A 143 8.70 -9.32 12.84
N THR A 144 8.66 -8.12 13.42
CA THR A 144 8.56 -7.94 14.87
C THR A 144 7.26 -7.20 15.15
N ILE A 145 6.36 -7.79 15.92
CA ILE A 145 5.13 -7.14 16.37
C ILE A 145 5.52 -6.26 17.57
N PRO A 146 5.32 -4.93 17.52
CA PRO A 146 5.62 -4.06 18.64
C PRO A 146 4.86 -4.47 19.90
N SER A 147 5.48 -4.25 21.07
CA SER A 147 4.86 -4.52 22.36
C SER A 147 3.59 -3.68 22.61
N SER A 148 3.46 -2.55 21.91
CA SER A 148 2.30 -1.67 21.95
C SER A 148 1.05 -2.27 21.29
N VAL A 149 1.17 -3.34 20.49
CA VAL A 149 0.02 -3.94 19.79
C VAL A 149 -0.88 -4.66 20.80
N THR A 150 -2.07 -4.12 21.01
CA THR A 150 -3.08 -4.68 21.92
C THR A 150 -4.15 -5.47 21.19
N LYS A 151 -4.31 -5.27 19.88
CA LYS A 151 -5.31 -5.97 19.05
C LYS A 151 -4.69 -6.46 17.75
N LEU A 152 -4.74 -7.78 17.57
CA LEU A 152 -4.38 -8.45 16.33
C LEU A 152 -5.62 -9.10 15.72
N GLY A 153 -5.96 -8.71 14.50
CA GLY A 153 -7.12 -9.24 13.79
C GLY A 153 -6.92 -10.67 13.31
N ASN A 154 -8.04 -11.34 13.06
CA ASN A 154 -8.04 -12.70 12.51
C ASN A 154 -7.26 -12.76 11.20
N TRP A 155 -6.48 -13.83 11.02
CA TRP A 155 -5.76 -14.12 9.79
C TRP A 155 -4.83 -13.00 9.29
N ALA A 156 -4.40 -12.08 10.18
CA ALA A 156 -3.56 -10.93 9.83
C ALA A 156 -2.30 -11.30 9.01
N PHE A 157 -1.77 -12.52 9.18
CA PHE A 157 -0.60 -13.04 8.45
C PHE A 157 -0.89 -14.35 7.70
N GLN A 158 -2.15 -14.66 7.44
CA GLN A 158 -2.51 -15.88 6.71
C GLN A 158 -1.96 -15.81 5.28
N GLY A 159 -1.40 -16.92 4.80
CA GLY A 159 -0.86 -16.99 3.44
C GLY A 159 0.51 -16.34 3.25
N CYS A 160 1.16 -15.81 4.30
CA CYS A 160 2.56 -15.38 4.24
C CYS A 160 3.48 -16.61 4.18
N SER A 161 3.65 -17.21 3.00
CA SER A 161 4.34 -18.49 2.83
C SER A 161 5.83 -18.48 3.21
N SER A 162 6.49 -17.32 3.13
CA SER A 162 7.91 -17.18 3.49
C SER A 162 8.13 -16.75 4.95
N LEU A 163 7.05 -16.49 5.71
CA LEU A 163 7.15 -15.98 7.06
C LEU A 163 7.62 -17.09 7.99
N THR A 164 8.90 -17.07 8.32
CA THR A 164 9.55 -18.09 9.17
C THR A 164 9.70 -17.64 10.62
N LYS A 165 9.57 -16.32 10.87
CA LYS A 165 9.80 -15.74 12.20
C LYS A 165 8.89 -14.53 12.46
N VAL A 166 8.17 -14.59 13.56
CA VAL A 166 7.43 -13.47 14.15
C VAL A 166 7.98 -13.29 15.57
N GLN A 167 8.47 -12.10 15.89
CA GLN A 167 9.04 -11.75 17.20
C GLN A 167 8.16 -10.76 17.96
#